data_AF-A0A9W5TBB3-F1
#
_entry.id   AF-A0A9W5TBB3-F1
#
_cell.length_a   1.000
_cell.length_b   1.000
_cell.length_c   1.000
_cell.angle_alpha   90.00
_cell.angle_beta   90.00
_cell.angle_gamma   90.00
#
_symmetry.space_group_name_H-M   'P 1'
#
loop_
_entity.id
_entity.type
_entity.pdbx_description
1 polymer ?
#
loop_
_entity_poly.entity_id
_entity_poly.type
_entity_poly.pdbx_seq_one_letter_code
_entity_poly.pdbx_strand_id
1 'polypeptide(L)'
;MIPVIDAIVNSLGELSKRKVKRSARIWTKRLGDLFDRRDRINTTRVPTIVKHIVENQLETHRKSQELLQHFVTVVDDLENLSSREIFALCYAFSVIGEEHLTNHILHKHCESAIAATKHDIQGFTDVIKAISFVASREQAALQSDASGALQPTRTLELCDQVIEVASQQLEAFQHNVYNKDHAAAGEVVTHSVFLAQLYNKSYTFVSGTCRWVDAASICSRVRISQKLSTQQHMLLSQQIASSSYRDTLSTLRYIYHMRYPQEAYLQQLYTRLCATTGASTHMCRREALETLGYFLQQLKDNNTDGNDKTKALLEYLSGIQRSGVLTNGHVSTHRWNYPVMLTRNG
;
A
#
# COMPACT_ATOMS: atom_id res chain seq x y z
N MET A 1 -20.70 -23.15 20.51
CA MET A 1 -19.62 -22.22 20.93
C MET A 1 -19.07 -21.34 19.79
N ILE A 2 -19.32 -21.70 18.52
CA ILE A 2 -19.03 -20.94 17.28
C ILE A 2 -19.79 -19.59 17.10
N PRO A 3 -21.01 -19.34 17.64
CA PRO A 3 -21.78 -18.14 17.26
C PRO A 3 -21.20 -16.81 17.76
N VAL A 4 -20.31 -16.83 18.76
CA VAL A 4 -19.70 -15.59 19.30
C VAL A 4 -18.63 -15.04 18.38
N ILE A 5 -17.75 -15.89 17.83
CA ILE A 5 -16.71 -15.46 16.88
C ILE A 5 -17.36 -14.94 15.61
N ASP A 6 -18.37 -15.67 15.10
CA ASP A 6 -19.12 -15.25 13.92
C ASP A 6 -19.86 -13.92 14.16
N ALA A 7 -20.43 -13.70 15.34
CA ALA A 7 -21.03 -12.42 15.69
C ALA A 7 -19.99 -11.28 15.74
N ILE A 8 -18.77 -11.55 16.22
CA ILE A 8 -17.69 -10.55 16.23
C ILE A 8 -17.24 -10.24 14.79
N VAL A 9 -16.99 -11.26 13.96
CA VAL A 9 -16.60 -11.10 12.54
C VAL A 9 -17.68 -10.33 11.77
N ASN A 10 -18.95 -10.69 11.94
CA ASN A 10 -20.07 -9.94 11.35
C ASN A 10 -20.10 -8.48 11.85
N SER A 11 -19.82 -8.25 13.13
CA SER A 11 -19.67 -6.89 13.67
C SER A 11 -18.51 -6.14 13.02
N LEU A 12 -17.39 -6.78 12.68
CA LEU A 12 -16.30 -6.15 11.93
C LEU A 12 -16.72 -5.80 10.51
N GLY A 13 -17.46 -6.69 9.84
CA GLY A 13 -18.03 -6.44 8.51
C GLY A 13 -18.96 -5.22 8.51
N GLU A 14 -19.85 -5.11 9.50
CA GLU A 14 -20.72 -3.94 9.66
C GLU A 14 -19.96 -2.65 9.96
N LEU A 15 -18.88 -2.72 10.77
CA LEU A 15 -18.01 -1.58 11.03
C LEU A 15 -17.26 -1.13 9.78
N SER A 16 -16.90 -2.05 8.89
CA SER A 16 -16.18 -1.76 7.64
C SER A 16 -17.07 -1.03 6.61
N LYS A 17 -18.37 -1.38 6.55
CA LYS A 17 -19.35 -0.76 5.63
C LYS A 17 -19.63 0.70 5.98
N ARG A 18 -19.72 0.96 7.28
CA ARG A 18 -20.00 2.28 7.81
C ARG A 18 -18.67 3.05 7.73
N LYS A 19 -18.52 4.04 6.84
CA LYS A 19 -17.36 4.98 6.77
C LYS A 19 -17.23 5.83 8.06
N VAL A 20 -17.30 5.21 9.21
CA VAL A 20 -17.64 5.81 10.48
C VAL A 20 -16.36 6.16 11.21
N LYS A 21 -16.13 7.47 11.31
CA LYS A 21 -15.13 8.14 12.13
C LYS A 21 -15.34 7.95 13.67
N ARG A 22 -15.98 6.85 14.12
CA ARG A 22 -16.31 6.56 15.53
C ARG A 22 -16.16 5.04 15.75
N SER A 23 -15.19 4.47 16.45
CA SER A 23 -14.20 4.98 17.38
C SER A 23 -13.05 3.97 17.38
N ALA A 24 -11.81 4.44 17.50
CA ALA A 24 -10.66 3.56 17.74
C ALA A 24 -10.92 2.60 18.93
N ARG A 25 -11.75 3.04 19.90
CA ARG A 25 -12.20 2.24 21.04
C ARG A 25 -13.05 1.02 20.65
N ILE A 26 -13.97 1.14 19.69
CA ILE A 26 -14.79 0.01 19.23
C ILE A 26 -13.91 -1.01 18.50
N TRP A 27 -13.06 -0.55 17.58
CA TRP A 27 -12.10 -1.44 16.89
C TRP A 27 -11.17 -2.13 17.87
N THR A 28 -10.59 -1.38 18.81
CA THR A 28 -9.73 -1.93 19.87
C THR A 28 -10.48 -2.97 20.70
N LYS A 29 -11.73 -2.71 21.08
CA LYS A 29 -12.54 -3.67 21.84
C LYS A 29 -12.79 -4.94 21.03
N ARG A 30 -13.20 -4.83 19.77
CA ARG A 30 -13.49 -6.00 18.92
C ARG A 30 -12.25 -6.83 18.61
N LEU A 31 -11.12 -6.18 18.34
CA LEU A 31 -9.84 -6.87 18.18
C LEU A 31 -9.39 -7.54 19.49
N GLY A 32 -9.62 -6.89 20.64
CA GLY A 32 -9.40 -7.50 21.96
C GLY A 32 -10.27 -8.75 22.17
N ASP A 33 -11.58 -8.65 21.88
CA ASP A 33 -12.52 -9.77 22.01
C ASP A 33 -12.11 -10.97 21.13
N LEU A 34 -11.58 -10.71 19.92
CA LEU A 34 -11.03 -11.75 19.03
C LEU A 34 -9.73 -12.33 19.58
N PHE A 35 -8.80 -11.48 20.00
CA PHE A 35 -7.51 -11.90 20.53
C PHE A 35 -7.66 -12.80 21.77
N ASP A 36 -8.58 -12.47 22.67
CA ASP A 36 -8.86 -13.28 23.87
C ASP A 36 -9.46 -14.66 23.54
N ARG A 37 -9.94 -14.85 22.30
CA ARG A 37 -10.56 -16.09 21.81
C ARG A 37 -9.79 -16.71 20.65
N ARG A 38 -8.56 -16.25 20.39
CA ARG A 38 -7.77 -16.59 19.20
C ARG A 38 -7.62 -18.09 18.97
N ASP A 39 -7.40 -18.87 20.04
CA ASP A 39 -7.24 -20.33 19.99
C ASP A 39 -8.52 -21.08 19.57
N ARG A 40 -9.66 -20.40 19.51
CA ARG A 40 -10.96 -20.95 19.07
C ARG A 40 -11.38 -20.49 17.68
N ILE A 41 -10.57 -19.65 17.03
CA ILE A 41 -10.84 -19.16 15.68
C ILE A 41 -10.56 -20.29 14.71
N ASN A 42 -11.58 -20.69 13.96
CA ASN A 42 -11.42 -21.65 12.89
C ASN A 42 -10.56 -21.04 11.76
N THR A 43 -9.62 -21.81 11.22
CA THR A 43 -8.75 -21.45 10.09
C THR A 43 -9.51 -20.79 8.93
N THR A 44 -10.71 -21.27 8.60
CA THR A 44 -11.58 -20.71 7.54
C THR A 44 -12.02 -19.25 7.78
N ARG A 45 -11.98 -18.76 9.02
CA ARG A 45 -12.32 -17.36 9.37
C ARG A 45 -11.13 -16.42 9.28
N VAL A 46 -9.90 -16.94 9.26
CA VAL A 46 -8.67 -16.13 9.26
C VAL A 46 -8.61 -15.17 8.08
N PRO A 47 -8.84 -15.58 6.81
CA PRO A 47 -8.77 -14.66 5.68
C PRO A 47 -9.74 -13.48 5.79
N THR A 48 -10.96 -13.74 6.26
CA THR A 48 -11.98 -12.71 6.47
C THR A 48 -11.59 -11.72 7.56
N ILE A 49 -11.01 -12.19 8.68
CA ILE A 49 -10.54 -11.32 9.77
C ILE A 49 -9.40 -10.43 9.27
N VAL A 50 -8.41 -11.00 8.59
CA VAL A 50 -7.25 -10.27 8.06
C VAL A 50 -7.69 -9.22 7.05
N LYS A 51 -8.62 -9.58 6.15
CA LYS A 51 -9.24 -8.63 5.23
C LYS A 51 -9.85 -7.43 5.93
N HIS A 52 -10.60 -7.64 7.02
CA HIS A 52 -11.15 -6.52 7.80
C HIS A 52 -10.08 -5.66 8.48
N ILE A 53 -8.97 -6.25 8.94
CA ILE A 53 -7.84 -5.49 9.48
C ILE A 53 -7.27 -4.55 8.41
N VAL A 54 -6.99 -5.06 7.21
CA VAL A 54 -6.38 -4.30 6.10
C VAL A 54 -7.33 -3.23 5.55
N GLU A 55 -8.60 -3.57 5.30
CA GLU A 55 -9.61 -2.62 4.79
C GLU A 55 -9.80 -1.40 5.70
N ASN A 56 -9.60 -1.61 7.01
CA ASN A 56 -9.77 -0.58 8.03
C ASN A 56 -8.46 0.04 8.50
N GLN A 57 -7.32 -0.34 7.91
CA GLN A 57 -6.02 0.25 8.18
C GLN A 57 -5.60 0.07 9.64
N LEU A 58 -5.70 -1.17 10.13
CA LEU A 58 -5.45 -1.55 11.53
C LEU A 58 -4.24 -2.47 11.68
N GLU A 59 -3.49 -2.73 10.63
CA GLU A 59 -2.29 -3.58 10.61
C GLU A 59 -1.19 -3.12 11.60
N THR A 60 -1.12 -1.83 11.90
CA THR A 60 -0.18 -1.26 12.90
C THR A 60 -0.76 -1.21 14.32
N HIS A 61 -2.02 -1.62 14.51
CA HIS A 61 -2.63 -1.68 15.85
C HIS A 61 -2.08 -2.87 16.63
N ARG A 62 -1.65 -2.65 17.88
CA ARG A 62 -1.06 -3.69 18.74
C ARG A 62 -1.87 -4.99 18.80
N LYS A 63 -3.19 -4.92 18.97
CA LYS A 63 -4.03 -6.13 19.04
C LYS A 63 -4.20 -6.81 17.69
N SER A 64 -4.21 -6.05 16.60
CA SER A 64 -4.15 -6.65 15.26
C SER A 64 -2.83 -7.38 15.07
N GLN A 65 -1.70 -6.78 15.43
CA GLN A 65 -0.38 -7.41 15.30
C GLN A 65 -0.28 -8.69 16.13
N GLU A 66 -0.70 -8.65 17.41
CA GLU A 66 -0.73 -9.85 18.27
C GLU A 66 -1.64 -10.96 17.68
N LEU A 67 -2.74 -10.59 17.03
CA LEU A 67 -3.64 -11.54 16.37
C LEU A 67 -3.05 -12.09 15.05
N LEU A 68 -2.44 -11.24 14.24
CA LEU A 68 -1.75 -11.64 13.00
C LEU A 68 -0.59 -12.59 13.31
N GLN A 69 0.19 -12.31 14.36
CA GLN A 69 1.28 -13.18 14.81
C GLN A 69 0.76 -14.58 15.20
N HIS A 70 -0.43 -14.66 15.81
CA HIS A 70 -1.04 -15.96 16.12
C HIS A 70 -1.43 -16.72 14.84
N PHE A 71 -1.97 -16.01 13.84
CA PHE A 71 -2.40 -16.61 12.58
C PHE A 71 -1.26 -17.13 11.69
N VAL A 72 -0.01 -16.74 11.96
CA VAL A 72 1.18 -17.31 11.29
C VAL A 72 1.16 -18.84 11.31
N THR A 73 0.75 -19.42 12.44
CA THR A 73 0.77 -20.87 12.66
C THR A 73 -0.24 -21.68 11.85
N VAL A 74 -1.21 -21.03 11.21
CA VAL A 74 -2.29 -21.70 10.45
C VAL A 74 -2.30 -21.33 8.97
N VAL A 75 -1.27 -20.63 8.49
CA VAL A 75 -1.16 -20.21 7.08
C VAL A 75 -1.13 -21.42 6.14
N ASP A 76 -0.41 -22.48 6.53
CA ASP A 76 -0.28 -23.69 5.71
C ASP A 76 -1.62 -24.42 5.50
N ASP A 77 -2.57 -24.25 6.43
CA ASP A 77 -3.90 -24.86 6.40
C ASP A 77 -4.92 -24.03 5.60
N LEU A 78 -4.55 -22.85 5.10
CA LEU A 78 -5.46 -22.00 4.31
C LEU A 78 -5.66 -22.59 2.91
N GLU A 79 -6.91 -22.67 2.48
CA GLU A 79 -7.30 -23.19 1.16
C GLU A 79 -8.33 -22.26 0.48
N ASN A 80 -8.41 -22.33 -0.85
CA ASN A 80 -9.43 -21.65 -1.66
C ASN A 80 -9.56 -20.13 -1.41
N LEU A 81 -8.43 -19.44 -1.31
CA LEU A 81 -8.40 -17.99 -1.09
C LEU A 81 -8.84 -17.20 -2.33
N SER A 82 -9.70 -16.21 -2.14
CA SER A 82 -10.01 -15.22 -3.18
C SER A 82 -8.83 -14.26 -3.42
N SER A 83 -8.78 -13.60 -4.59
CA SER A 83 -7.72 -12.62 -4.92
C SER A 83 -7.57 -11.52 -3.87
N ARG A 84 -8.71 -11.05 -3.34
CA ARG A 84 -8.76 -10.04 -2.29
C ARG A 84 -8.21 -10.52 -0.95
N GLU A 85 -8.44 -11.78 -0.61
CA GLU A 85 -7.89 -12.41 0.59
C GLU A 85 -6.39 -12.63 0.46
N ILE A 86 -5.93 -13.08 -0.71
CA ILE A 86 -4.49 -13.20 -1.03
C ILE A 86 -3.80 -11.85 -0.81
N PHE A 87 -4.33 -10.77 -1.41
CA PHE A 87 -3.77 -9.44 -1.21
C PHE A 87 -3.74 -9.03 0.27
N ALA A 88 -4.85 -9.21 1.00
CA ALA A 88 -4.93 -8.82 2.40
C ALA A 88 -3.94 -9.60 3.29
N LEU A 89 -3.81 -10.91 3.08
CA LEU A 89 -2.87 -11.75 3.82
C LEU A 89 -1.42 -11.39 3.50
N CYS A 90 -1.06 -11.26 2.22
CA CYS A 90 0.28 -10.84 1.81
C CYS A 90 0.65 -9.47 2.38
N TYR A 91 -0.28 -8.51 2.33
CA TYR A 91 -0.06 -7.19 2.90
C TYR A 91 0.14 -7.25 4.42
N ALA A 92 -0.78 -7.88 5.15
CA ALA A 92 -0.75 -7.91 6.61
C ALA A 92 0.45 -8.65 7.17
N PHE A 93 0.81 -9.81 6.60
CA PHE A 93 1.96 -10.58 7.07
C PHE A 93 3.30 -9.91 6.76
N SER A 94 3.45 -9.25 5.61
CA SER A 94 4.62 -8.40 5.36
C SER A 94 4.75 -7.20 6.30
N VAL A 95 3.62 -6.63 6.75
CA VAL A 95 3.63 -5.51 7.71
C VAL A 95 4.20 -5.97 9.06
N ILE A 96 3.95 -7.21 9.47
CA ILE A 96 4.50 -7.77 10.72
C ILE A 96 5.87 -8.46 10.56
N GLY A 97 6.48 -8.42 9.36
CA GLY A 97 7.82 -8.97 9.12
C GLY A 97 7.84 -10.48 8.86
N GLU A 98 6.75 -11.04 8.35
CA GLU A 98 6.62 -12.45 8.01
C GLU A 98 6.70 -12.67 6.49
N GLU A 99 7.76 -12.17 5.84
CA GLU A 99 7.90 -12.18 4.37
C GLU A 99 7.88 -13.59 3.78
N HIS A 100 8.46 -14.56 4.48
CA HIS A 100 8.49 -15.96 4.04
C HIS A 100 7.08 -16.55 3.85
N LEU A 101 6.13 -16.19 4.73
CA LEU A 101 4.73 -16.60 4.60
C LEU A 101 4.05 -15.93 3.41
N THR A 102 4.39 -14.68 3.11
CA THR A 102 3.81 -13.98 1.97
C THR A 102 4.22 -14.60 0.64
N ASN A 103 5.48 -15.03 0.54
CA ASN A 103 5.95 -15.82 -0.59
C ASN A 103 5.23 -17.17 -0.67
N HIS A 104 5.08 -17.87 0.47
CA HIS A 104 4.34 -19.13 0.53
C HIS A 104 2.90 -18.98 0.03
N ILE A 105 2.17 -17.97 0.51
CA ILE A 105 0.77 -17.69 0.11
C ILE A 105 0.68 -17.39 -1.39
N LEU A 106 1.59 -16.57 -1.93
CA LEU A 106 1.63 -16.30 -3.36
C LEU A 106 1.88 -17.58 -4.15
N HIS A 107 2.88 -18.39 -3.81
CA HIS A 107 3.16 -19.62 -4.55
C HIS A 107 2.05 -20.66 -4.46
N LYS A 108 1.36 -20.75 -3.33
CA LYS A 108 0.28 -21.73 -3.13
C LYS A 108 -1.00 -21.34 -3.88
N HIS A 109 -1.33 -20.05 -3.97
CA HIS A 109 -2.67 -19.62 -4.41
C HIS A 109 -2.67 -18.73 -5.65
N CYS A 110 -1.57 -18.06 -6.00
CA CYS A 110 -1.60 -16.99 -6.99
C CYS A 110 -1.89 -17.49 -8.42
N GLU A 111 -1.31 -18.61 -8.86
CA GLU A 111 -1.58 -19.17 -10.19
C GLU A 111 -3.07 -19.44 -10.41
N SER A 112 -3.73 -20.06 -9.42
CA SER A 112 -5.17 -20.32 -9.46
C SER A 112 -6.00 -19.03 -9.48
N ALA A 113 -5.56 -18.01 -8.75
CA ALA A 113 -6.23 -16.71 -8.71
C ALA A 113 -6.06 -15.92 -10.01
N ILE A 114 -4.89 -15.99 -10.65
CA ILE A 114 -4.63 -15.43 -11.99
C ILE A 114 -5.60 -16.07 -13.01
N ALA A 115 -5.71 -17.40 -13.01
CA ALA A 115 -6.61 -18.11 -13.91
C ALA A 115 -8.09 -17.73 -13.67
N ALA A 116 -8.53 -17.69 -12.41
CA ALA A 116 -9.90 -17.35 -12.04
C ALA A 116 -10.28 -15.90 -12.38
N THR A 117 -9.32 -14.98 -12.38
CA THR A 117 -9.54 -13.55 -12.64
C THR A 117 -9.16 -13.12 -14.06
N LYS A 118 -8.88 -14.08 -14.97
CA LYS A 118 -8.44 -13.79 -16.34
C LYS A 118 -9.38 -12.87 -17.14
N HIS A 119 -10.67 -12.89 -16.82
CA HIS A 119 -11.71 -12.07 -17.47
C HIS A 119 -12.37 -11.05 -16.53
N ASP A 120 -11.85 -10.88 -15.32
CA ASP A 120 -12.33 -9.94 -14.32
C ASP A 120 -11.19 -9.00 -13.91
N ILE A 121 -11.13 -7.83 -14.55
CA ILE A 121 -10.10 -6.82 -14.32
C ILE A 121 -10.11 -6.29 -12.87
N GLN A 122 -11.27 -6.32 -12.21
CA GLN A 122 -11.40 -5.87 -10.84
C GLN A 122 -10.82 -6.91 -9.88
N GLY A 123 -11.18 -8.18 -10.04
CA GLY A 123 -10.59 -9.29 -9.29
C GLY A 123 -9.08 -9.42 -9.52
N PHE A 124 -8.63 -9.18 -10.76
CA PHE A 124 -7.21 -9.21 -11.14
C PHE A 124 -6.39 -8.08 -10.51
N THR A 125 -7.01 -6.92 -10.24
CA THR A 125 -6.35 -5.80 -9.57
C THR A 125 -5.78 -6.19 -8.20
N ASP A 126 -6.49 -7.01 -7.42
CA ASP A 126 -5.99 -7.47 -6.11
C ASP A 126 -4.82 -8.46 -6.27
N VAL A 127 -4.84 -9.31 -7.31
CA VAL A 127 -3.74 -10.24 -7.63
C VAL A 127 -2.46 -9.48 -7.97
N ILE A 128 -2.53 -8.56 -8.94
CA ILE A 128 -1.35 -7.81 -9.37
C ILE A 128 -0.82 -6.89 -8.26
N LYS A 129 -1.70 -6.39 -7.38
CA LYS A 129 -1.32 -5.66 -6.15
C LYS A 129 -0.51 -6.53 -5.20
N ALA A 130 -0.95 -7.77 -4.96
CA ALA A 130 -0.26 -8.70 -4.07
C ALA A 130 1.14 -9.04 -4.59
N ILE A 131 1.25 -9.38 -5.88
CA ILE A 131 2.53 -9.70 -6.53
C ILE A 131 3.46 -8.48 -6.51
N SER A 132 2.96 -7.30 -6.93
CA SER A 132 3.75 -6.06 -6.92
C SER A 132 4.30 -5.74 -5.54
N PHE A 133 3.51 -5.99 -4.50
CA PHE A 133 3.87 -5.67 -3.14
C PHE A 133 4.95 -6.62 -2.60
N VAL A 134 4.79 -7.92 -2.80
CA VAL A 134 5.80 -8.92 -2.39
C VAL A 134 7.09 -8.74 -3.19
N ALA A 135 7.01 -8.59 -4.52
CA ALA A 135 8.17 -8.35 -5.38
C ALA A 135 8.97 -7.10 -4.97
N SER A 136 8.28 -6.01 -4.60
CA SER A 136 8.93 -4.79 -4.11
C SER A 136 9.73 -5.03 -2.83
N ARG A 137 9.17 -5.77 -1.87
CA ARG A 137 9.84 -6.06 -0.60
C ARG A 137 11.00 -7.03 -0.77
N GLU A 138 10.82 -8.04 -1.61
CA GLU A 138 11.86 -9.00 -1.94
C GLU A 138 13.06 -8.30 -2.59
N GLN A 139 12.80 -7.40 -3.55
CA GLN A 139 13.85 -6.61 -4.17
C GLN A 139 14.59 -5.72 -3.17
N ALA A 140 13.89 -5.14 -2.20
CA ALA A 140 14.50 -4.35 -1.13
C ALA A 140 15.40 -5.20 -0.21
N ALA A 141 15.01 -6.45 0.10
CA ALA A 141 15.82 -7.37 0.90
C ALA A 141 17.10 -7.80 0.15
N LEU A 142 17.00 -8.06 -1.16
CA LEU A 142 18.16 -8.38 -2.00
C LEU A 142 19.18 -7.24 -2.09
N GLN A 143 18.73 -5.99 -2.00
CA GLN A 143 19.63 -4.82 -2.00
C GLN A 143 20.36 -4.63 -0.66
N SER A 144 19.81 -5.11 0.45
CA SER A 144 20.48 -5.05 1.76
C SER A 144 21.54 -6.13 1.96
N ASP A 145 21.41 -7.28 1.28
CA ASP A 145 22.36 -8.38 1.38
C ASP A 145 23.49 -8.21 0.35
N ALA A 146 24.64 -7.70 0.80
CA ALA A 146 25.80 -7.32 -0.04
C ALA A 146 26.45 -8.47 -0.85
N SER A 147 25.96 -9.70 -0.78
CA SER A 147 26.40 -10.84 -1.61
C SER A 147 25.52 -10.94 -2.86
N GLY A 148 25.72 -9.99 -3.78
CA GLY A 148 24.97 -9.88 -5.03
C GLY A 148 25.02 -11.16 -5.89
N ALA A 149 23.92 -11.88 -5.91
CA ALA A 149 23.46 -12.65 -7.05
C ALA A 149 21.93 -12.70 -6.97
N LEU A 150 21.26 -12.01 -7.89
CA LEU A 150 19.83 -12.19 -8.15
C LEU A 150 19.65 -13.64 -8.62
N GLN A 151 19.42 -14.58 -7.71
CA GLN A 151 18.86 -15.86 -8.11
C GLN A 151 17.45 -15.57 -8.62
N PRO A 152 17.06 -16.12 -9.79
CA PRO A 152 15.69 -16.02 -10.25
C PRO A 152 14.80 -16.68 -9.20
N THR A 153 14.12 -15.84 -8.44
CA THR A 153 13.15 -16.31 -7.47
C THR A 153 11.86 -16.62 -8.20
N ARG A 154 11.10 -17.57 -7.66
CA ARG A 154 9.81 -17.98 -8.20
C ARG A 154 8.81 -16.80 -8.26
N THR A 155 9.05 -15.72 -7.53
CA THR A 155 8.31 -14.44 -7.66
C THR A 155 8.51 -13.78 -9.01
N LEU A 156 9.72 -13.86 -9.61
CA LEU A 156 10.00 -13.29 -10.93
C LEU A 156 9.17 -13.95 -12.03
N GLU A 157 9.00 -15.28 -11.96
CA GLU A 157 8.14 -16.04 -12.88
C GLU A 157 6.68 -15.59 -12.78
N LEU A 158 6.17 -15.41 -11.54
CA LEU A 158 4.84 -14.85 -11.30
C LEU A 158 4.71 -13.41 -11.82
N CYS A 159 5.78 -12.61 -11.73
CA CYS A 159 5.80 -11.25 -12.26
C CYS A 159 5.67 -11.24 -13.80
N ASP A 160 6.37 -12.13 -14.50
CA ASP A 160 6.26 -12.25 -15.96
C ASP A 160 4.87 -12.70 -16.38
N GLN A 161 4.34 -13.74 -15.71
CA GLN A 161 3.00 -14.25 -15.96
C GLN A 161 1.93 -13.17 -15.74
N VAL A 162 2.00 -12.41 -14.64
CA VAL A 162 0.99 -11.38 -14.36
C VAL A 162 1.11 -10.20 -15.32
N ILE A 163 2.31 -9.82 -15.77
CA ILE A 163 2.51 -8.77 -16.78
C ILE A 163 1.90 -9.18 -18.12
N GLU A 164 2.08 -10.44 -18.52
CA GLU A 164 1.49 -10.98 -19.75
C GLU A 164 -0.05 -10.97 -19.66
N VAL A 165 -0.62 -11.52 -18.59
CA VAL A 165 -2.07 -11.54 -18.37
C VAL A 165 -2.65 -10.12 -18.29
N ALA A 166 -1.95 -9.20 -17.63
CA ALA A 166 -2.34 -7.79 -17.58
C ALA A 166 -2.44 -7.20 -18.99
N SER A 167 -1.45 -7.48 -19.85
CA SER A 167 -1.43 -6.97 -21.22
C SER A 167 -2.63 -7.49 -22.03
N GLN A 168 -2.90 -8.80 -21.95
CA GLN A 168 -4.07 -9.43 -22.59
C GLN A 168 -5.40 -8.84 -22.08
N GLN A 169 -5.53 -8.63 -20.77
CA GLN A 169 -6.73 -8.04 -20.19
C GLN A 169 -6.94 -6.58 -20.60
N LEU A 170 -5.86 -5.78 -20.64
CA LEU A 170 -5.92 -4.38 -21.03
C LEU A 170 -6.29 -4.22 -22.51
N GLU A 171 -5.76 -5.08 -23.39
CA GLU A 171 -6.16 -5.14 -24.81
C GLU A 171 -7.65 -5.50 -24.94
N ALA A 172 -8.10 -6.55 -24.26
CA ALA A 172 -9.52 -6.92 -24.27
C ALA A 172 -10.42 -5.80 -23.72
N PHE A 173 -9.99 -5.11 -22.66
CA PHE A 173 -10.70 -3.98 -22.07
C PHE A 173 -10.77 -2.79 -23.05
N GLN A 174 -9.71 -2.52 -23.82
CA GLN A 174 -9.68 -1.44 -24.81
C GLN A 174 -10.70 -1.63 -25.93
N HIS A 175 -10.94 -2.86 -26.35
CA HIS A 175 -11.89 -3.20 -27.41
C HIS A 175 -13.35 -3.25 -26.93
N ASN A 176 -13.60 -3.26 -25.62
CA ASN A 176 -14.94 -3.32 -25.07
C ASN A 176 -15.50 -1.92 -24.77
N VAL A 177 -16.29 -1.39 -25.71
CA VAL A 177 -16.88 -0.04 -25.68
C VAL A 177 -17.76 0.22 -24.45
N TYR A 178 -18.28 -0.83 -23.81
CA TYR A 178 -19.19 -0.71 -22.65
C TYR A 178 -18.49 -0.75 -21.30
N ASN A 179 -17.18 -1.05 -21.25
CA ASN A 179 -16.49 -1.28 -20.00
C ASN A 179 -16.06 0.06 -19.36
N LYS A 180 -16.55 0.35 -18.14
CA LYS A 180 -16.38 1.65 -17.47
C LYS A 180 -15.36 1.63 -16.33
N ASP A 181 -14.72 0.49 -16.06
CA ASP A 181 -13.83 0.32 -14.91
C ASP A 181 -12.42 0.86 -15.14
N HIS A 182 -12.32 2.11 -15.58
CA HIS A 182 -11.06 2.82 -15.83
C HIS A 182 -10.15 2.87 -14.60
N ALA A 183 -10.71 2.87 -13.39
CA ALA A 183 -9.92 2.82 -12.16
C ALA A 183 -9.20 1.47 -12.00
N ALA A 184 -9.88 0.35 -12.24
CA ALA A 184 -9.27 -0.98 -12.21
C ALA A 184 -8.22 -1.12 -13.31
N ALA A 185 -8.54 -0.70 -14.54
CA ALA A 185 -7.59 -0.66 -15.65
C ALA A 185 -6.36 0.21 -15.32
N GLY A 186 -6.57 1.38 -14.69
CA GLY A 186 -5.50 2.25 -14.22
C GLY A 186 -4.60 1.58 -13.18
N GLU A 187 -5.19 0.90 -12.19
CA GLU A 187 -4.43 0.12 -11.22
C GLU A 187 -3.61 -0.99 -11.90
N VAL A 188 -4.19 -1.76 -12.80
CA VAL A 188 -3.48 -2.81 -13.55
C VAL A 188 -2.31 -2.22 -14.35
N VAL A 189 -2.53 -1.14 -15.12
CA VAL A 189 -1.45 -0.48 -15.88
C VAL A 189 -0.32 -0.02 -14.96
N THR A 190 -0.66 0.70 -13.90
CA THR A 190 0.36 1.27 -12.99
C THR A 190 1.12 0.20 -12.22
N HIS A 191 0.48 -0.92 -11.86
CA HIS A 191 1.15 -2.06 -11.24
C HIS A 191 2.04 -2.83 -12.22
N SER A 192 1.62 -3.04 -13.47
CA SER A 192 2.47 -3.66 -14.50
C SER A 192 3.72 -2.84 -14.81
N VAL A 193 3.58 -1.51 -14.95
CA VAL A 193 4.70 -0.59 -15.16
C VAL A 193 5.66 -0.64 -13.97
N PHE A 194 5.11 -0.66 -12.75
CA PHE A 194 5.91 -0.73 -11.54
C PHE A 194 6.71 -2.05 -11.45
N LEU A 195 6.06 -3.19 -11.72
CA LEU A 195 6.72 -4.50 -11.74
C LEU A 195 7.84 -4.56 -12.79
N ALA A 196 7.58 -4.09 -14.00
CA ALA A 196 8.60 -4.06 -15.04
C ALA A 196 9.78 -3.17 -14.64
N GLN A 197 9.52 -2.05 -13.98
CA GLN A 197 10.58 -1.18 -13.48
C GLN A 197 11.40 -1.83 -12.36
N LEU A 198 10.78 -2.53 -11.41
CA LEU A 198 11.48 -3.21 -10.33
C LEU A 198 12.58 -4.16 -10.85
N TYR A 199 12.31 -4.82 -11.98
CA TYR A 199 13.21 -5.80 -12.59
C TYR A 199 13.93 -5.28 -13.84
N ASN A 200 13.96 -3.96 -14.08
CA ASN A 200 14.61 -3.33 -15.24
C ASN A 200 14.17 -3.91 -16.61
N LYS A 201 12.92 -4.38 -16.71
CA LYS A 201 12.34 -4.90 -17.95
C LYS A 201 11.78 -3.76 -18.79
N SER A 202 11.93 -3.87 -20.11
CA SER A 202 11.27 -2.96 -21.04
C SER A 202 9.77 -3.23 -21.04
N TYR A 203 8.98 -2.29 -20.50
CA TYR A 203 7.53 -2.32 -20.61
C TYR A 203 7.08 -1.33 -21.68
N THR A 204 6.58 -1.86 -22.79
CA THR A 204 5.91 -1.06 -23.80
C THR A 204 4.45 -0.95 -23.39
N PHE A 205 3.97 0.28 -23.15
CA PHE A 205 2.54 0.48 -22.96
C PHE A 205 1.78 -0.06 -24.16
N VAL A 206 0.76 -0.88 -23.92
CA VAL A 206 -0.25 -1.19 -24.95
C VAL A 206 -0.83 0.15 -25.41
N SER A 207 -0.89 0.36 -26.73
CA SER A 207 -1.22 1.65 -27.33
C SER A 207 -2.56 2.18 -26.81
N GLY A 208 -2.56 3.38 -26.21
CA GLY A 208 -3.77 4.02 -25.68
C GLY A 208 -4.09 3.73 -24.21
N THR A 209 -3.33 2.86 -23.53
CA THR A 209 -3.54 2.57 -22.09
C THR A 209 -3.15 3.72 -21.16
N CYS A 210 -2.31 4.66 -21.63
CA CYS A 210 -1.90 5.85 -20.87
C CYS A 210 -3.08 6.69 -20.36
N ARG A 211 -4.25 6.62 -21.02
CA ARG A 211 -5.47 7.34 -20.61
C ARG A 211 -6.06 6.84 -19.29
N TRP A 212 -5.80 5.59 -18.92
CA TRP A 212 -6.34 5.00 -17.69
C TRP A 212 -5.48 5.29 -16.46
N VAL A 213 -4.21 5.68 -16.66
CA VAL A 213 -3.29 6.06 -15.58
C VAL A 213 -3.85 7.19 -14.71
N ASP A 214 -4.61 8.12 -15.31
CA ASP A 214 -5.23 9.23 -14.58
C ASP A 214 -6.37 8.80 -13.65
N ALA A 215 -6.95 7.62 -13.88
CA ALA A 215 -7.98 7.02 -13.04
C ALA A 215 -7.40 6.11 -11.93
N ALA A 216 -6.10 5.81 -11.96
CA ALA A 216 -5.43 5.05 -10.91
C ALA A 216 -5.34 5.86 -9.61
N SER A 217 -5.21 5.16 -8.48
CA SER A 217 -5.03 5.80 -7.18
C SER A 217 -3.76 6.64 -7.11
N ILE A 218 -3.77 7.63 -6.21
CA ILE A 218 -2.61 8.49 -5.94
C ILE A 218 -1.38 7.64 -5.62
N CYS A 219 -1.54 6.62 -4.78
CA CYS A 219 -0.46 5.71 -4.42
C CYS A 219 0.15 5.04 -5.64
N SER A 220 -0.68 4.48 -6.52
CA SER A 220 -0.19 3.76 -7.69
C SER A 220 0.53 4.68 -8.69
N ARG A 221 0.03 5.91 -8.86
CA ARG A 221 0.67 6.94 -9.70
C ARG A 221 1.98 7.45 -9.11
N VAL A 222 2.04 7.66 -7.79
CA VAL A 222 3.28 8.09 -7.12
C VAL A 222 4.39 7.09 -7.38
N ARG A 223 4.14 5.77 -7.30
CA ARG A 223 5.18 4.74 -7.52
C ARG A 223 5.81 4.77 -8.91
N ILE A 224 5.02 5.14 -9.92
CA ILE A 224 5.48 5.20 -11.32
C ILE A 224 5.82 6.63 -11.76
N SER A 225 6.05 7.56 -10.84
CA SER A 225 6.16 8.99 -11.13
C SER A 225 7.14 9.32 -12.27
N GLN A 226 8.29 8.65 -12.32
CA GLN A 226 9.33 8.78 -13.34
C GLN A 226 8.88 8.40 -14.77
N LYS A 227 7.73 7.72 -14.91
CA LYS A 227 7.14 7.33 -16.20
C LYS A 227 5.93 8.19 -16.57
N LEU A 228 5.52 9.14 -15.70
CA LEU A 228 4.38 10.00 -15.96
C LEU A 228 4.75 11.13 -16.91
N SER A 229 3.79 11.55 -17.74
CA SER A 229 3.94 12.76 -18.54
C SER A 229 3.84 14.03 -17.67
N THR A 230 4.32 15.16 -18.20
CA THR A 230 4.20 16.46 -17.51
C THR A 230 2.77 16.79 -17.09
N GLN A 231 1.78 16.49 -17.95
CA GLN A 231 0.36 16.70 -17.63
C GLN A 231 -0.11 15.80 -16.48
N GLN A 232 0.31 14.54 -16.48
CA GLN A 232 -0.03 13.59 -15.42
C GLN A 232 0.64 13.98 -14.09
N HIS A 233 1.84 14.54 -14.12
CA HIS A 233 2.49 15.10 -12.93
C HIS A 233 1.73 16.29 -12.34
N MET A 234 1.24 17.19 -13.20
CA MET A 234 0.40 18.31 -12.76
C MET A 234 -0.90 17.82 -12.12
N LEU A 235 -1.59 16.88 -12.76
CA LEU A 235 -2.84 16.31 -12.23
C LEU A 235 -2.60 15.58 -10.89
N LEU A 236 -1.55 14.76 -10.80
CA LEU A 236 -1.21 14.07 -9.56
C LEU A 236 -0.93 15.05 -8.41
N SER A 237 -0.21 16.14 -8.69
CA SER A 237 0.07 17.19 -7.71
C SER A 237 -1.23 17.85 -7.19
N GLN A 238 -2.18 18.13 -8.09
CA GLN A 238 -3.49 18.68 -7.73
C GLN A 238 -4.33 17.70 -6.90
N GLN A 239 -4.30 16.40 -7.24
CA GLN A 239 -4.97 15.34 -6.49
C GLN A 239 -4.38 15.20 -5.08
N ILE A 240 -3.05 15.21 -4.94
CA ILE A 240 -2.39 15.21 -3.64
C ILE A 240 -2.80 16.44 -2.82
N ALA A 241 -2.75 17.63 -3.43
CA ALA A 241 -3.11 18.88 -2.75
C ALA A 241 -4.56 18.93 -2.24
N SER A 242 -5.48 18.18 -2.86
CA SER A 242 -6.90 18.10 -2.48
C SER A 242 -7.28 16.87 -1.64
N SER A 243 -6.35 15.92 -1.44
CA SER A 243 -6.60 14.64 -0.75
C SER A 243 -7.02 14.78 0.71
N SER A 244 -7.76 13.82 1.26
CA SER A 244 -8.05 13.80 2.69
C SER A 244 -6.82 13.35 3.51
N TYR A 245 -6.78 13.70 4.80
CA TYR A 245 -5.71 13.23 5.71
C TYR A 245 -5.56 11.70 5.67
N ARG A 246 -6.70 10.97 5.63
CA ARG A 246 -6.71 9.49 5.56
C ARG A 246 -6.08 8.98 4.26
N ASP A 247 -6.40 9.58 3.12
CA ASP A 247 -5.91 9.11 1.83
C ASP A 247 -4.41 9.43 1.67
N THR A 248 -3.99 10.60 2.15
CA THR A 248 -2.58 11.00 2.20
C THR A 248 -1.78 10.05 3.11
N LEU A 249 -2.26 9.78 4.32
CA LEU A 249 -1.61 8.85 5.24
C LEU A 249 -1.59 7.41 4.70
N SER A 250 -2.69 6.97 4.08
CA SER A 250 -2.75 5.65 3.44
C SER A 250 -1.73 5.51 2.31
N THR A 251 -1.48 6.58 1.56
CA THR A 251 -0.45 6.62 0.52
C THR A 251 0.95 6.50 1.13
N LEU A 252 1.25 7.30 2.15
CA LEU A 252 2.54 7.26 2.87
C LEU A 252 2.79 5.89 3.50
N ARG A 253 1.79 5.31 4.16
CA ARG A 253 1.82 3.97 4.74
C ARG A 253 2.15 2.93 3.68
N TYR A 254 1.50 2.99 2.52
CA TYR A 254 1.73 2.01 1.47
C TYR A 254 3.16 2.12 0.92
N ILE A 255 3.67 3.34 0.70
CA ILE A 255 5.08 3.54 0.29
C ILE A 255 6.03 2.98 1.36
N TYR A 256 5.76 3.27 2.64
CA TYR A 256 6.52 2.75 3.77
C TYR A 256 6.61 1.21 3.79
N HIS A 257 5.47 0.52 3.67
CA HIS A 257 5.44 -0.95 3.69
C HIS A 257 5.89 -1.61 2.39
N MET A 258 5.85 -0.93 1.24
CA MET A 258 6.43 -1.46 0.00
C MET A 258 7.96 -1.57 0.07
N ARG A 259 8.61 -0.84 0.98
CA ARG A 259 10.08 -0.70 1.05
C ARG A 259 10.71 -0.20 -0.26
N TYR A 260 9.92 0.42 -1.14
CA TYR A 260 10.40 0.96 -2.40
C TYR A 260 11.00 2.36 -2.18
N PRO A 261 12.24 2.62 -2.61
CA PRO A 261 12.85 3.95 -2.47
C PRO A 261 12.13 4.94 -3.38
N GLN A 262 11.20 5.69 -2.79
CA GLN A 262 10.47 6.73 -3.51
C GLN A 262 10.54 8.06 -2.78
N GLU A 263 11.36 8.96 -3.31
CA GLU A 263 11.50 10.33 -2.81
C GLU A 263 10.47 11.26 -3.47
N ALA A 264 10.03 10.93 -4.68
CA ALA A 264 9.08 11.73 -5.42
C ALA A 264 7.78 11.88 -4.63
N TYR A 265 7.28 13.11 -4.58
CA TYR A 265 6.04 13.46 -3.89
C TYR A 265 6.05 13.35 -2.36
N LEU A 266 7.13 12.90 -1.69
CA LEU A 266 7.18 12.86 -0.23
C LEU A 266 6.95 14.26 0.38
N GLN A 267 7.60 15.29 -0.19
CA GLN A 267 7.38 16.68 0.23
C GLN A 267 5.90 17.07 0.11
N GLN A 268 5.27 16.83 -1.04
CA GLN A 268 3.86 17.17 -1.29
C GLN A 268 2.91 16.42 -0.36
N LEU A 269 3.15 15.12 -0.15
CA LEU A 269 2.36 14.27 0.75
C LEU A 269 2.44 14.76 2.20
N TYR A 270 3.65 15.02 2.71
CA TYR A 270 3.81 15.55 4.07
C TYR A 270 3.32 16.99 4.21
N THR A 271 3.50 17.83 3.20
CA THR A 271 2.88 19.18 3.15
C THR A 271 1.36 19.05 3.33
N ARG A 272 0.73 18.17 2.54
CA ARG A 272 -0.72 17.97 2.60
C ARG A 272 -1.15 17.43 3.96
N LEU A 273 -0.41 16.47 4.50
CA LEU A 273 -0.68 15.87 5.81
C LEU A 273 -0.64 16.92 6.93
N CYS A 274 0.33 17.84 6.88
CA CYS A 274 0.46 18.93 7.84
C CYS A 274 -0.59 20.03 7.63
N ALA A 275 -1.04 20.26 6.40
CA ALA A 275 -2.02 21.28 6.06
C ALA A 275 -3.48 20.84 6.29
N THR A 276 -3.75 19.56 6.55
CA THR A 276 -5.11 19.07 6.74
C THR A 276 -5.60 19.32 8.15
N THR A 277 -6.37 20.40 8.34
CA THR A 277 -7.06 20.71 9.60
C THR A 277 -8.28 19.81 9.79
N GLY A 278 -8.08 18.57 10.28
CA GLY A 278 -9.19 17.72 10.70
C GLY A 278 -8.89 16.21 10.79
N ALA A 279 -9.60 15.53 11.69
CA ALA A 279 -9.76 14.07 11.79
C ALA A 279 -8.49 13.20 11.97
N SER A 280 -7.36 13.76 12.41
CA SER A 280 -6.19 12.94 12.80
C SER A 280 -6.38 12.38 14.22
N THR A 281 -6.60 11.06 14.32
CA THR A 281 -6.62 10.39 15.63
C THR A 281 -5.20 10.33 16.22
N HIS A 282 -5.06 10.03 17.51
CA HIS A 282 -3.74 9.76 18.10
C HIS A 282 -2.99 8.63 17.37
N MET A 283 -3.72 7.59 16.94
CA MET A 283 -3.17 6.48 16.17
C MET A 283 -2.60 6.94 14.82
N CYS A 284 -3.38 7.73 14.07
CA CYS A 284 -2.95 8.23 12.78
C CYS A 284 -1.74 9.19 12.88
N ARG A 285 -1.66 9.99 13.95
CA ARG A 285 -0.50 10.87 14.22
C ARG A 285 0.75 10.08 14.56
N ARG A 286 0.62 9.04 15.39
CA ARG A 286 1.75 8.14 15.72
C ARG A 286 2.28 7.46 14.46
N GLU A 287 1.39 6.96 13.63
CA GLU A 287 1.74 6.33 12.37
C GLU A 287 2.41 7.31 11.38
N ALA A 288 1.89 8.54 11.25
CA ALA A 288 2.53 9.56 10.42
C ALA A 288 3.96 9.89 10.87
N LEU A 289 4.23 9.85 12.18
CA LEU A 289 5.58 10.04 12.74
C LEU A 289 6.48 8.84 12.50
N GLU A 290 5.93 7.63 12.57
CA GLU A 290 6.66 6.40 12.27
C GLU A 290 7.09 6.35 10.80
N THR A 291 6.17 6.66 9.88
CA THR A 291 6.51 6.76 8.45
C THR A 291 7.51 7.88 8.19
N LEU A 292 7.40 9.02 8.90
CA LEU A 292 8.33 10.14 8.76
C LEU A 292 9.74 9.75 9.24
N GLY A 293 9.83 9.09 10.39
CA GLY A 293 11.09 8.61 10.94
C GLY A 293 11.80 7.65 9.99
N TYR A 294 11.04 6.73 9.37
CA TYR A 294 11.58 5.83 8.36
C TYR A 294 12.17 6.57 7.16
N PHE A 295 11.41 7.48 6.53
CA PHE A 295 11.90 8.20 5.35
C PHE A 295 13.07 9.12 5.69
N LEU A 296 13.10 9.72 6.88
CA LEU A 296 14.25 10.50 7.34
C LEU A 296 15.50 9.63 7.46
N GLN A 297 15.37 8.42 7.98
CA GLN A 297 16.50 7.49 8.06
C GLN A 297 16.97 7.07 6.67
N GLN A 298 16.05 6.66 5.80
CA GLN A 298 16.35 6.28 4.42
C GLN A 298 17.06 7.40 3.65
N LEU A 299 16.60 8.65 3.77
CA LEU A 299 17.22 9.80 3.12
C LEU A 299 18.62 10.08 3.68
N LYS A 300 18.88 9.84 4.97
CA LYS A 300 20.23 9.99 5.56
C LYS A 300 21.18 8.94 5.03
N ASP A 301 20.73 7.69 4.95
CA ASP A 301 21.52 6.55 4.47
C ASP A 301 21.88 6.71 2.99
N ASN A 302 20.98 7.30 2.19
CA ASN A 302 21.18 7.59 0.76
C ASN A 302 21.95 8.90 0.48
N ASN A 303 22.22 9.75 1.49
CA ASN A 303 22.85 11.06 1.30
C ASN A 303 24.39 11.00 1.15
N THR A 304 24.94 9.83 0.83
CA THR A 304 26.38 9.63 0.63
C THR A 304 26.93 10.38 -0.59
N ASP A 305 26.08 10.69 -1.58
CA ASP A 305 26.49 11.25 -2.88
C ASP A 305 26.20 12.76 -3.06
N GLY A 306 25.75 13.46 -2.01
CA GLY A 306 25.62 14.93 -2.06
C GLY A 306 24.54 15.47 -3.01
N ASN A 307 23.48 14.71 -3.32
CA ASN A 307 22.39 15.18 -4.16
C ASN A 307 21.60 16.32 -3.47
N ASP A 308 21.67 17.53 -4.03
CA ASP A 308 21.00 18.73 -3.50
C ASP A 308 19.49 18.54 -3.29
N LYS A 309 18.82 17.73 -4.12
CA LYS A 309 17.38 17.46 -3.99
C LYS A 309 17.07 16.59 -2.76
N THR A 310 17.85 15.54 -2.55
CA THR A 310 17.72 14.63 -1.39
C THR A 310 18.02 15.40 -0.10
N LYS A 311 19.04 16.27 -0.11
CA LYS A 311 19.38 17.15 1.02
C LYS A 311 18.26 18.13 1.36
N ALA A 312 17.69 18.80 0.35
CA ALA A 312 16.57 19.73 0.55
C ALA A 312 15.32 19.01 1.09
N LEU A 313 15.01 17.81 0.58
CA LEU A 313 13.92 16.99 1.09
C LEU A 313 14.16 16.55 2.53
N LEU A 314 15.38 16.09 2.86
CA LEU A 314 15.78 15.71 4.21
C LEU A 314 15.63 16.88 5.19
N GLU A 315 16.08 18.08 4.81
CA GLU A 315 15.94 19.28 5.63
C GLU A 315 14.47 19.64 5.85
N TYR A 316 13.65 19.58 4.80
CA TYR A 316 12.22 19.85 4.87
C TYR A 316 11.49 18.89 5.82
N LEU A 317 11.69 17.57 5.65
CA LEU A 317 11.08 16.55 6.50
C LEU A 317 11.60 16.63 7.95
N SER A 318 12.87 16.98 8.15
CA SER A 318 13.43 17.23 9.49
C SER A 318 12.82 18.47 10.13
N GLY A 319 12.49 19.50 9.34
CA GLY A 319 11.71 20.66 9.77
C GLY A 319 10.32 20.28 10.28
N ILE A 320 9.61 19.39 9.59
CA ILE A 320 8.32 18.84 10.04
C ILE A 320 8.46 18.17 11.40
N GLN A 321 9.44 17.25 11.54
CA GLN A 321 9.67 16.53 12.78
C GLN A 321 9.96 17.48 13.95
N ARG A 322 10.86 18.47 13.76
CA ARG A 322 11.23 19.46 14.78
C ARG A 322 10.07 20.38 15.18
N SER A 323 9.19 20.72 14.25
CA SER A 323 8.07 21.63 14.50
C SER A 323 6.98 21.05 15.41
N GLY A 324 6.93 19.72 15.58
CA GLY A 324 5.87 19.06 16.33
C GLY A 324 4.47 19.19 15.70
N VAL A 325 4.37 19.61 14.43
CA VAL A 325 3.07 19.81 13.76
C VAL A 325 2.25 18.53 13.65
N LEU A 326 2.91 17.36 13.57
CA LEU A 326 2.26 16.05 13.55
C LEU A 326 1.97 15.49 14.95
N THR A 327 2.67 15.95 16.00
CA THR A 327 2.46 15.49 17.39
C THR A 327 1.32 16.25 18.05
N ASN A 328 1.25 17.56 17.85
CA ASN A 328 0.25 18.41 18.47
C ASN A 328 -1.11 18.12 17.84
N GLY A 329 -2.13 17.82 18.66
CA GLY A 329 -3.49 17.72 18.14
C GLY A 329 -3.81 19.05 17.48
N HIS A 330 -4.22 19.07 16.21
CA HIS A 330 -4.43 20.31 15.46
C HIS A 330 -5.39 21.24 16.24
N VAL A 331 -4.82 22.18 17.00
CA VAL A 331 -5.54 23.31 17.57
C VAL A 331 -5.66 24.29 16.40
N SER A 332 -6.87 24.43 15.87
CA SER A 332 -7.18 25.17 14.65
C SER A 332 -6.54 26.57 14.58
N THR A 333 -5.98 26.94 13.42
CA THR A 333 -6.20 28.20 12.63
C THR A 333 -5.00 28.60 11.78
N HIS A 334 -3.79 28.14 12.11
CA HIS A 334 -2.61 28.42 11.29
C HIS A 334 -2.43 27.37 10.19
N ARG A 335 -2.62 27.78 8.93
CA ARG A 335 -2.07 27.05 7.78
C ARG A 335 -0.57 26.92 8.02
N TRP A 336 -0.08 25.68 8.11
CA TRP A 336 1.34 25.42 8.21
C TRP A 336 1.99 25.79 6.87
N ASN A 337 2.37 27.05 6.75
CA ASN A 337 3.15 27.59 5.66
C ASN A 337 4.62 27.50 6.07
N TYR A 338 5.18 26.29 6.11
CA TYR A 338 6.64 26.21 6.01
C TYR A 338 6.99 26.87 4.68
N PRO A 339 7.98 27.79 4.63
CA PRO A 339 8.34 28.43 3.37
C PRO A 339 8.61 27.32 2.36
N VAL A 340 7.75 27.26 1.33
CA VAL A 340 8.05 26.56 0.11
C VAL A 340 9.33 27.24 -0.36
N MET A 341 10.48 26.59 -0.16
CA MET A 341 11.69 26.97 -0.88
C MET A 341 11.34 26.73 -2.34
N LEU A 342 10.76 27.76 -2.96
CA LEU A 342 10.70 27.90 -4.39
C LEU A 342 12.15 27.78 -4.81
N THR A 343 12.50 26.69 -5.49
CA THR A 343 13.71 26.65 -6.30
C THR A 343 13.68 27.93 -7.12
N ARG A 344 14.59 28.86 -6.82
CA ARG A 344 14.79 30.05 -7.62
C ARG A 344 15.03 29.57 -9.05
N ASN A 345 14.14 29.94 -9.95
CA ASN A 345 14.46 29.97 -11.37
C ASN A 345 15.57 31.02 -11.55
N GLY A 346 16.65 30.63 -12.22
CA GLY A 346 17.80 31.48 -12.54
C GLY A 346 19.07 30.68 -12.54
#